data_AF-A0A0R2KFU3-F1
#
_entry.id   AF-A0A0R2KFU3-F1
#
_cell.length_a   1.000
_cell.length_b   1.000
_cell.length_c   1.000
_cell.angle_alpha   90.00
_cell.angle_beta   90.00
_cell.angle_gamma   90.00
#
_symmetry.space_group_name_H-M   'P 1'
#
loop_
_entity.id
_entity.type
_entity.pdbx_description
1 polymer ?
#
loop_
_entity_poly.entity_id
_entity_poly.type
_entity_poly.pdbx_seq_one_letter_code
_entity_poly.pdbx_strand_id
1 'polypeptide(L)'
;MKMMKNVIISILMIVGLLLALCLLVAIAQTFRHKTKDGYIVKFNNGFKKEKHVEMCDSFSKAYWRYVARNILDVISIVAVFN
;
A
#
# COMPACT_ATOMS: atom_id res chain seq x y z
N MET A 1 17.83 27.11 -12.87
CA MET A 1 16.83 26.26 -13.57
C MET A 1 17.22 24.78 -13.69
N LYS A 2 18.45 24.41 -14.13
CA LYS A 2 18.87 22.98 -14.19
C LYS A 2 18.80 22.26 -12.83
N MET A 3 19.22 22.93 -11.76
CA MET A 3 19.19 22.37 -10.40
C MET A 3 17.77 22.05 -9.93
N MET A 4 16.81 22.97 -10.09
CA MET A 4 15.40 22.73 -9.76
C MET A 4 14.79 21.58 -10.57
N LYS A 5 15.13 21.46 -11.86
CA LYS A 5 14.66 20.34 -12.70
C LYS A 5 15.16 18.99 -12.18
N ASN A 6 16.43 18.89 -11.77
CA ASN A 6 16.99 17.66 -11.23
C ASN A 6 16.37 17.26 -9.89
N VAL A 7 16.05 18.25 -9.05
CA VAL A 7 15.34 18.02 -7.78
C VAL A 7 13.95 17.46 -8.03
N ILE A 8 13.17 18.05 -8.95
CA ILE A 8 11.83 17.57 -9.29
C ILE A 8 11.87 16.14 -9.84
N ILE A 9 12.80 15.84 -10.75
CA ILE A 9 12.95 14.50 -11.32
C ILE A 9 13.30 13.48 -10.22
N SER A 10 14.19 13.85 -9.29
CA SER A 10 14.57 12.97 -8.17
C SER A 10 13.37 12.68 -7.26
N ILE A 11 12.56 13.70 -6.94
CA ILE A 11 11.33 13.52 -6.15
C ILE A 11 10.37 12.57 -6.86
N LEU A 12 10.16 12.76 -8.17
CA LEU A 12 9.27 11.89 -8.97
C LEU A 12 9.78 10.44 -8.99
N MET A 13 11.09 10.22 -9.09
CA MET A 13 11.66 8.86 -9.03
C MET A 13 11.42 8.21 -7.66
N ILE A 14 11.59 8.96 -6.57
CA ILE A 14 11.35 8.45 -5.21
C ILE A 14 9.88 8.08 -5.03
N VAL A 15 8.95 8.96 -5.45
CA VAL A 15 7.51 8.68 -5.40
C VAL A 15 7.16 7.45 -6.23
N GLY A 16 7.69 7.36 -7.46
CA GLY A 16 7.49 6.19 -8.33
C GLY A 16 8.00 4.89 -7.71
N LEU A 17 9.17 4.93 -7.05
CA LEU A 17 9.74 3.77 -6.36
C LEU A 17 8.87 3.34 -5.18
N LEU A 18 8.38 4.29 -4.37
CA LEU A 18 7.47 4.00 -3.25
C LEU A 18 6.17 3.35 -3.73
N LEU A 19 5.61 3.85 -4.84
CA LEU A 19 4.42 3.25 -5.46
C LEU A 19 4.68 1.82 -5.95
N ALA A 20 5.81 1.58 -6.62
CA ALA A 20 6.20 0.25 -7.08
C ALA A 20 6.34 -0.73 -5.90
N LEU A 21 6.93 -0.30 -4.78
CA LEU A 21 7.02 -1.09 -3.56
C LEU A 21 5.64 -1.39 -2.98
N CYS A 22 4.73 -0.40 -2.94
CA CYS A 22 3.36 -0.61 -2.47
C CYS A 22 2.63 -1.69 -3.30
N LEU A 23 2.81 -1.67 -4.62
CA LEU A 23 2.25 -2.68 -5.54
C LEU A 23 2.86 -4.06 -5.27
N LEU A 24 4.18 -4.17 -5.22
CA LEU A 24 4.88 -5.45 -4.96
C LEU A 24 4.48 -6.08 -3.62
N VAL A 25 4.46 -5.28 -2.55
CA VAL A 25 4.07 -5.76 -1.22
C VAL A 25 2.60 -6.17 -1.19
N ALA A 26 1.73 -5.50 -1.94
CA ALA A 26 0.32 -5.90 -2.06
C ALA A 26 0.15 -7.26 -2.75
N ILE A 27 0.95 -7.58 -3.78
CA ILE A 27 0.93 -8.91 -4.43
C ILE A 27 1.22 -10.00 -3.40
N ALA A 28 2.33 -9.84 -2.65
CA ALA A 28 2.72 -10.81 -1.63
C ALA A 28 1.66 -10.96 -0.53
N GLN A 29 1.05 -9.86 -0.09
CA GLN A 29 -0.03 -9.87 0.90
C GLN A 29 -1.28 -10.59 0.40
N THR A 30 -1.69 -10.36 -0.85
CA THR A 30 -2.86 -11.01 -1.43
C THR A 30 -2.67 -12.52 -1.53
N PHE A 31 -1.50 -12.99 -1.98
CA PHE A 31 -1.23 -14.43 -2.02
C PHE A 31 -1.13 -15.06 -0.64
N ARG A 32 -0.50 -14.38 0.33
CA ARG A 32 -0.34 -14.88 1.70
C ARG A 32 -1.66 -15.05 2.44
N HIS A 33 -2.68 -14.27 2.08
CA HIS A 33 -4.00 -14.32 2.71
C HIS A 33 -5.08 -14.95 1.84
N LYS A 34 -4.68 -15.75 0.84
CA LYS A 34 -5.59 -16.60 0.10
C LYS A 34 -6.14 -17.72 1.00
N THR A 35 -7.44 -17.93 0.94
CA THR A 35 -8.18 -18.98 1.64
C THR A 35 -9.00 -19.81 0.64
N LYS A 36 -9.64 -20.89 1.11
CA LYS A 36 -10.47 -21.75 0.25
C LYS A 36 -11.66 -20.99 -0.34
N ASP A 37 -12.21 -20.05 0.41
CA ASP A 37 -13.44 -19.33 0.06
C ASP A 37 -13.18 -17.94 -0.56
N GLY A 38 -11.91 -17.54 -0.74
CA GLY A 38 -11.54 -16.24 -1.30
C GLY A 38 -10.25 -15.67 -0.71
N TYR A 39 -10.15 -14.35 -0.66
CA TYR A 39 -8.98 -13.63 -0.16
C TYR A 39 -9.36 -12.83 1.07
N ILE A 40 -8.58 -12.97 2.15
CA ILE A 40 -8.80 -12.21 3.37
C ILE A 40 -7.93 -10.95 3.32
N VAL A 41 -8.56 -9.80 3.51
CA VAL A 41 -7.85 -8.54 3.74
C VAL A 41 -7.91 -8.22 5.22
N LYS A 42 -6.75 -8.25 5.88
CA LYS A 42 -6.64 -7.89 7.30
C LYS A 42 -6.13 -6.47 7.42
N PHE A 43 -6.89 -5.62 8.10
CA PHE A 43 -6.52 -4.24 8.35
C PHE A 43 -6.10 -4.07 9.81
N ASN A 44 -5.05 -3.30 10.03
CA ASN A 44 -4.69 -2.81 11.36
C ASN A 44 -4.72 -1.29 11.28
N ASN A 45 -5.84 -0.67 11.65
CA ASN A 45 -5.90 0.78 11.68
C ASN A 45 -5.00 1.26 12.83
N GLY A 46 -3.96 2.04 12.52
CA GLY A 46 -2.98 2.52 13.51
C GLY A 46 -3.57 3.26 14.73
N PHE A 47 -4.85 3.62 14.70
CA PHE A 47 -5.58 4.27 15.81
C PHE A 47 -6.61 3.40 16.53
N LYS A 48 -6.98 2.23 16.00
CA LYS A 48 -7.89 1.28 16.66
C LYS A 48 -7.38 -0.13 16.43
N LYS A 49 -7.15 -0.87 17.52
CA LYS A 49 -6.85 -2.32 17.55
C LYS A 49 -8.00 -3.20 17.02
N GLU A 50 -8.92 -2.67 16.23
CA GLU A 50 -9.95 -3.46 15.57
C GLU A 50 -9.37 -4.01 14.28
N LYS A 51 -9.08 -5.31 14.30
CA LYS A 51 -8.72 -6.07 13.11
C LYS A 51 -9.96 -6.19 12.24
N HIS A 52 -10.17 -5.23 11.34
CA HIS A 52 -11.17 -5.40 10.30
C HIS A 52 -10.67 -6.51 9.38
N VAL A 53 -11.49 -7.55 9.26
CA VAL A 53 -11.25 -8.69 8.38
C VAL A 53 -12.32 -8.60 7.31
N GLU A 54 -11.90 -8.35 6.08
CA GLU A 54 -12.83 -8.33 4.95
C GLU A 54 -12.54 -9.49 4.01
N MET A 55 -13.60 -10.21 3.67
CA MET A 55 -13.56 -11.28 2.68
C MET A 55 -13.71 -10.68 1.29
N CYS A 56 -12.81 -11.04 0.37
CA CYS A 56 -12.86 -10.64 -1.02
C CYS A 56 -12.95 -11.87 -1.90
N ASP A 57 -14.00 -11.94 -2.72
CA ASP A 57 -14.27 -13.07 -3.63
C ASP A 57 -13.26 -13.14 -4.78
N SER A 58 -12.49 -12.07 -5.04
CA SER A 58 -11.55 -12.00 -6.15
C SER A 58 -10.18 -11.46 -5.75
N PHE A 59 -9.15 -11.97 -6.42
CA PHE A 59 -7.76 -11.53 -6.25
C PHE A 59 -7.61 -10.03 -6.48
N SER A 60 -8.22 -9.51 -7.56
CA SER A 60 -8.13 -8.10 -7.93
C SER A 60 -8.70 -7.18 -6.84
N LYS A 61 -9.86 -7.51 -6.26
CA LYS A 61 -10.44 -6.73 -5.15
C LYS A 61 -9.50 -6.69 -3.95
N ALA A 62 -8.99 -7.85 -3.53
CA ALA A 62 -8.08 -7.93 -2.38
C ALA A 62 -6.75 -7.20 -2.65
N TYR A 63 -6.19 -7.37 -3.84
CA TYR A 63 -4.97 -6.71 -4.28
C TYR A 63 -5.10 -5.18 -4.22
N TRP A 64 -6.10 -4.61 -4.86
CA TRP A 64 -6.27 -3.15 -4.87
C TRP A 64 -6.54 -2.58 -3.48
N ARG A 65 -7.19 -3.33 -2.58
CA ARG A 65 -7.31 -2.93 -1.18
C ARG A 65 -5.98 -2.90 -0.44
N TYR A 66 -5.14 -3.93 -0.62
CA TYR A 66 -3.79 -3.91 -0.07
C TYR A 66 -2.93 -2.78 -0.66
N VAL A 67 -3.05 -2.49 -1.97
CA VAL A 67 -2.35 -1.37 -2.61
C VAL A 67 -2.76 -0.03 -1.99
N ALA A 68 -4.06 0.26 -1.93
CA ALA A 68 -4.58 1.49 -1.36
C ALA A 68 -4.12 1.67 0.10
N ARG A 69 -4.08 0.57 0.86
CA ARG A 69 -3.62 0.59 2.23
C ARG A 69 -2.13 0.85 2.37
N ASN A 70 -1.29 0.17 1.58
CA ASN A 70 0.16 0.40 1.60
C ASN A 70 0.48 1.87 1.29
N ILE A 71 -0.24 2.48 0.33
CA ILE A 71 -0.11 3.90 0.02
C ILE A 71 -0.51 4.77 1.22
N LEU A 72 -1.66 4.48 1.85
CA LEU A 72 -2.15 5.25 2.99
C LEU A 72 -1.23 5.15 4.22
N ASP A 73 -0.65 3.97 4.47
CA ASP A 73 0.32 3.77 5.54
C ASP A 73 1.63 4.51 5.24
N VAL A 74 2.13 4.49 4.01
CA VAL A 74 3.29 5.30 3.59
C VAL A 74 3.02 6.80 3.77
N ILE A 75 1.85 7.30 3.36
CA ILE A 75 1.46 8.71 3.56
C ILE A 75 1.39 9.05 5.05
N SER A 76 0.79 8.16 5.85
CA SER A 76 0.66 8.36 7.31
C SER A 76 2.03 8.40 7.99
N ILE A 77 2.96 7.52 7.61
CA ILE A 77 4.35 7.54 8.08
C ILE A 77 4.99 8.88 7.72
N VAL A 78 4.93 9.29 6.44
CA VAL A 78 5.50 10.56 6.00
C VAL A 78 4.90 11.75 6.75
N ALA A 79 3.59 11.75 7.00
CA ALA A 79 2.90 12.83 7.73
C ALA A 79 3.21 12.89 9.23
N VAL A 80 3.55 11.77 9.86
CA VAL A 80 3.94 11.73 11.29
C VAL A 80 5.38 12.17 11.51
N PHE A 81 6.26 11.91 10.55
CA PHE A 81 7.69 12.27 10.62
C PHE A 81 8.02 13.66 10.08
N ASN A 82 7.02 14.43 9.64
CA ASN A 82 7.15 15.75 9.04
C ASN A 82 6.38 16.77 9.87
#